data_AF-A0A9E5THY2-F1
#
_entry.id   AF-A0A9E5THY2-F1
#
_cell.length_a   1.000
_cell.length_b   1.000
_cell.length_c   1.000
_cell.angle_alpha   90.00
_cell.angle_beta   90.00
_cell.angle_gamma   90.00
#
_symmetry.space_group_name_H-M   'P 1'
#
loop_
_entity.id
_entity.type
_entity.pdbx_description
1 polymer ?
#
loop_
_entity_poly.entity_id
_entity_poly.type
_entity_poly.pdbx_seq_one_letter_code
_entity_poly.pdbx_strand_id
1 'polypeptide(L)'
;MTFLLDHLPPQVHLIIASRVDPPLPLARLRSRGQLVELREADLRFTGNETAAFLNQAMKLGLSSEDVAALEARTEGWITGLQLAALSMQGHEDIPGFIAAFTGSQHYILDYLVEEVLQRQPESIQAFLLRTSILDRMTAPLCDEIVGEIGDWKSEIGSRIQSPASTLETQAILEYLQHANLFVIPLDDRGEWYRYHHLFADFLRARLYQQIGAQDLASLRRRASEWYAQHGLMAEAIDQALAAEDFEQAADLIEEVVEATMMRSEIATLGSWVEALPDDIVRAHPRLCVYHAWALLLSGHPLETAEARLREAEETDTTGSVAGEVTLFRALIATYQGDARQSAELAQEALELLPEDSLFLRSLVAGFLGVSYLWSGDIVTAKQTLDEAARISQKAGNLMNAVLALGHLAEVA
;
A
#
# COMPACT_ATOMS: atom_id res chain seq x y z
N MET A 1 -7.25 -10.29 16.42
CA MET A 1 -6.88 -11.67 16.03
C MET A 1 -7.10 -12.70 17.15
N THR A 2 -6.62 -12.47 18.38
CA THR A 2 -6.76 -13.42 19.52
C THR A 2 -8.20 -13.82 19.83
N PHE A 3 -9.13 -12.86 19.82
CA PHE A 3 -10.55 -13.13 20.04
C PHE A 3 -11.13 -14.10 19.01
N LEU A 4 -10.77 -13.95 17.74
CA LEU A 4 -11.20 -14.85 16.67
C LEU A 4 -10.67 -16.27 16.92
N LEU A 5 -9.38 -16.41 17.26
CA LEU A 5 -8.78 -17.71 17.56
C LEU A 5 -9.47 -18.45 18.72
N ASP A 6 -9.86 -17.70 19.75
CA ASP A 6 -10.51 -18.28 20.93
C ASP A 6 -11.99 -18.66 20.68
N HIS A 7 -12.60 -18.18 19.59
CA HIS A 7 -14.01 -18.42 19.23
C HIS A 7 -14.20 -19.00 17.83
N LEU A 8 -13.15 -19.58 17.24
CA LEU A 8 -13.22 -20.20 15.92
C LEU A 8 -14.21 -21.38 15.93
N PRO A 9 -15.22 -21.39 15.06
CA PRO A 9 -16.12 -22.53 14.93
C PRO A 9 -15.34 -23.75 14.38
N PRO A 10 -15.74 -24.99 14.72
CA PRO A 10 -15.00 -26.20 14.34
C PRO A 10 -14.80 -26.41 12.84
N GLN A 11 -15.59 -25.73 12.00
CA GLN A 11 -15.52 -25.82 10.55
C GLN A 11 -14.46 -24.90 9.92
N VAL A 12 -13.84 -24.00 10.69
CA VAL A 12 -12.88 -23.02 10.17
C VAL A 12 -11.47 -23.39 10.62
N HIS A 13 -10.57 -23.50 9.65
CA HIS A 13 -9.12 -23.62 9.88
C HIS A 13 -8.44 -22.32 9.49
N LEU A 14 -7.57 -21.81 10.36
CA LEU A 14 -6.78 -20.62 10.09
C LEU A 14 -5.36 -21.01 9.71
N ILE A 15 -4.92 -20.58 8.54
CA ILE A 15 -3.52 -20.71 8.08
C ILE A 15 -2.93 -19.31 8.04
N ILE A 16 -1.77 -19.12 8.68
CA ILE A 16 -1.07 -17.84 8.72
C ILE A 16 0.33 -18.06 8.15
N ALA A 17 0.68 -17.31 7.11
CA ALA A 17 2.05 -17.22 6.60
C ALA A 17 2.62 -15.85 6.98
N SER A 18 3.76 -15.84 7.66
CA SER A 18 4.42 -14.62 8.13
C SER A 18 5.93 -14.80 8.13
N ARG A 19 6.68 -13.70 7.93
CA ARG A 19 8.14 -13.67 8.06
C ARG A 19 8.62 -13.55 9.51
N VAL A 20 7.72 -13.19 10.42
CA VAL A 20 7.97 -13.06 11.86
C VAL A 20 6.89 -13.78 12.64
N ASP A 21 7.18 -14.23 13.86
CA ASP A 21 6.15 -14.82 14.72
C ASP A 21 5.01 -13.81 14.92
N PRO A 22 3.76 -14.12 14.51
CA PRO A 22 2.65 -13.18 14.64
C PRO A 22 2.37 -12.90 16.12
N PRO A 23 1.83 -11.71 16.47
CA PRO A 23 1.57 -11.31 17.85
C PRO A 23 0.34 -12.03 18.43
N LEU A 24 0.45 -13.35 18.56
CA LEU A 24 -0.55 -14.30 19.00
C LEU A 24 -0.02 -15.08 20.20
N PRO A 25 -0.89 -15.66 21.05
CA PRO A 25 -0.46 -16.48 22.17
C PRO A 25 0.01 -17.87 21.70
N LEU A 26 1.02 -17.93 20.83
CA LEU A 26 1.52 -19.15 20.17
C LEU A 26 1.95 -20.22 21.19
N ALA A 27 2.59 -19.81 22.29
CA ALA A 27 2.97 -20.74 23.36
C ALA A 27 1.77 -21.46 23.99
N ARG A 28 0.63 -20.77 24.13
CA ARG A 28 -0.63 -21.35 24.65
C ARG A 28 -1.25 -22.32 23.66
N LEU A 29 -1.23 -21.99 22.36
CA LEU A 29 -1.75 -22.87 21.32
C LEU A 29 -0.88 -24.13 21.17
N ARG A 30 0.44 -23.98 21.28
CA ARG A 30 1.42 -25.08 21.28
C ARG A 30 1.19 -26.05 22.43
N SER A 31 1.02 -25.54 23.66
CA SER A 31 0.79 -26.41 24.83
C SER A 31 -0.54 -27.17 24.79
N ARG A 32 -1.53 -26.65 24.04
CA ARG A 32 -2.83 -27.28 23.84
C ARG A 32 -2.90 -28.19 22.61
N GLY A 33 -1.81 -28.31 21.83
CA GLY A 33 -1.81 -29.07 20.58
C GLY A 33 -2.73 -28.48 19.50
N GLN A 34 -3.02 -27.18 19.58
CA GLN A 34 -3.90 -26.45 18.65
C GLN A 34 -3.12 -25.69 17.57
N LEU A 35 -1.82 -25.98 17.43
CA LEU A 35 -0.92 -25.29 16.53
C LEU A 35 -0.03 -26.31 15.81
N VAL A 36 -0.03 -26.24 14.48
CA VAL A 36 0.99 -26.84 13.64
C VAL A 36 1.87 -25.69 13.15
N GLU A 37 3.17 -25.75 13.43
CA GLU A 37 4.14 -24.76 12.98
C GLU A 37 5.02 -25.40 11.91
N LEU A 38 5.12 -24.74 10.76
CA LEU A 38 6.14 -25.02 9.76
C LEU A 38 7.12 -23.85 9.80
N ARG A 39 8.35 -24.12 10.24
CA ARG A 39 9.42 -23.13 10.31
C ARG A 39 10.38 -23.29 9.15
N GLU A 40 11.35 -22.40 9.06
CA GLU A 40 12.37 -22.41 8.00
C GLU A 40 12.98 -23.80 7.79
N ALA A 41 13.35 -24.50 8.87
CA ALA A 41 13.92 -25.85 8.79
C ALA A 41 12.98 -26.88 8.14
N ASP A 42 11.66 -26.73 8.29
CA ASP A 42 10.66 -27.62 7.71
C ASP A 42 10.36 -27.28 6.23
N LEU A 43 10.66 -26.04 5.82
CA LEU A 43 10.46 -25.54 4.45
C LEU A 43 11.72 -25.67 3.58
N ARG A 44 12.87 -25.99 4.19
CA ARG A 44 14.09 -26.31 3.46
C ARG A 44 13.87 -27.60 2.69
N PHE A 45 14.13 -27.56 1.39
CA PHE A 45 14.08 -28.74 0.54
C PHE A 45 15.15 -29.72 1.01
N THR A 46 14.73 -30.96 1.20
CA THR A 46 15.64 -32.09 1.35
C THR A 46 16.41 -32.33 0.06
N GLY A 47 17.52 -33.07 0.11
CA GLY A 47 18.25 -33.45 -1.12
C GLY A 47 17.39 -34.15 -2.18
N ASN A 48 16.39 -34.93 -1.78
CA ASN A 48 15.45 -35.55 -2.72
C ASN A 48 14.53 -34.52 -3.38
N GLU A 49 14.01 -33.56 -2.61
CA GLU A 49 13.16 -32.47 -3.13
C GLU A 49 13.98 -31.50 -3.99
N THR A 50 15.23 -31.23 -3.61
CA THR A 50 16.19 -30.43 -4.37
C THR A 50 16.49 -31.09 -5.71
N ALA A 51 16.79 -32.39 -5.73
CA ALA A 51 16.99 -33.15 -6.95
C ALA A 51 15.73 -33.15 -7.84
N ALA A 52 14.55 -33.39 -7.24
CA ALA A 52 13.28 -33.37 -7.96
C ALA A 52 13.01 -31.99 -8.57
N PHE A 53 13.23 -30.91 -7.82
CA PHE A 53 13.06 -29.56 -8.29
C PHE A 53 14.00 -29.21 -9.44
N LEU A 54 15.31 -29.38 -9.24
CA LEU A 54 16.32 -28.98 -10.23
C LEU A 54 16.24 -29.81 -11.53
N ASN A 55 15.97 -31.12 -11.42
CA ASN A 55 16.01 -32.01 -12.58
C ASN A 55 14.66 -32.34 -13.18
N GLN A 56 13.57 -32.40 -12.40
CA GLN A 56 12.24 -32.72 -12.92
C GLN A 56 11.44 -31.45 -13.26
N ALA A 57 11.44 -30.46 -12.36
CA ALA A 57 10.70 -29.21 -12.58
C ALA A 57 11.48 -28.25 -13.50
N MET A 58 12.76 -27.98 -13.18
CA MET A 58 13.60 -27.03 -13.92
C MET A 58 14.34 -27.65 -15.12
N LYS A 59 14.32 -28.98 -15.25
CA LYS A 59 14.88 -29.76 -16.37
C LYS A 59 16.38 -29.51 -16.66
N LEU A 60 17.18 -29.30 -15.62
CA LEU A 60 18.60 -28.96 -15.76
C LEU A 60 19.52 -30.16 -15.99
N GLY A 61 19.09 -31.39 -15.66
CA GLY A 61 19.88 -32.60 -15.88
C GLY A 61 21.19 -32.67 -15.08
N LEU A 62 21.22 -32.06 -13.90
CA LEU A 62 22.38 -31.98 -13.01
C LEU A 62 22.76 -33.35 -12.43
N SER A 63 24.06 -33.55 -12.23
CA SER A 63 24.57 -34.74 -11.54
C SER A 63 24.20 -34.73 -10.06
N SER A 64 24.25 -35.88 -9.39
CA SER A 64 24.00 -35.95 -7.94
C SER A 64 25.01 -35.14 -7.12
N GLU A 65 26.24 -34.98 -7.62
CA GLU A 65 27.29 -34.18 -6.98
C GLU A 65 26.97 -32.68 -7.08
N ASP A 66 26.52 -32.23 -8.25
CA ASP A 66 26.09 -30.85 -8.48
C ASP A 66 24.86 -30.48 -7.65
N VAL A 67 23.89 -31.39 -7.56
CA VAL A 67 22.70 -31.23 -6.70
C VAL A 67 23.10 -31.10 -5.23
N ALA A 68 23.99 -31.99 -4.75
CA ALA A 68 24.47 -31.94 -3.36
C ALA A 68 25.27 -30.66 -3.08
N ALA A 69 26.06 -30.18 -4.03
CA ALA A 69 26.80 -28.92 -3.91
C ALA A 69 25.85 -27.72 -3.82
N LEU A 70 24.78 -27.67 -4.63
CA LEU A 70 23.77 -26.62 -4.58
C LEU A 70 22.93 -26.69 -3.30
N GLU A 71 22.52 -27.88 -2.87
CA GLU A 71 21.83 -28.09 -1.59
C GLU A 71 22.69 -27.57 -0.43
N ALA A 72 23.97 -27.95 -0.36
CA ALA A 72 24.86 -27.54 0.71
C ALA A 72 25.08 -26.01 0.76
N ARG A 73 25.11 -25.35 -0.41
CA ARG A 73 25.37 -23.90 -0.51
C ARG A 73 24.12 -23.06 -0.32
N THR A 74 22.95 -23.56 -0.69
CA THR A 74 21.65 -22.91 -0.48
C THR A 74 20.98 -23.32 0.83
N GLU A 75 21.55 -24.31 1.52
CA GLU A 75 20.96 -24.99 2.69
C GLU A 75 19.51 -25.46 2.46
N GLY A 76 19.19 -25.89 1.24
CA GLY A 76 17.84 -26.33 0.85
C GLY A 76 16.83 -25.17 0.67
N TRP A 77 17.28 -23.92 0.69
CA TRP A 77 16.36 -22.79 0.54
C TRP A 77 15.85 -22.66 -0.91
N ILE A 78 14.54 -22.83 -1.08
CA ILE A 78 13.92 -22.93 -2.40
C ILE A 78 14.14 -21.69 -3.28
N THR A 79 14.11 -20.48 -2.73
CA THR A 79 14.33 -19.25 -3.51
C THR A 79 15.77 -19.19 -4.03
N GLY A 80 16.76 -19.56 -3.20
CA GLY A 80 18.15 -19.66 -3.61
C GLY A 80 18.37 -20.75 -4.67
N LEU A 81 17.72 -21.90 -4.51
CA LEU A 81 17.74 -22.99 -5.50
C LEU A 81 17.10 -22.59 -6.83
N GLN A 82 15.98 -21.86 -6.79
CA GLN A 82 15.30 -21.34 -7.98
C GLN A 82 16.16 -20.32 -8.72
N LEU A 83 16.79 -19.40 -7.99
CA LEU A 83 17.74 -18.44 -8.55
C LEU A 83 18.94 -19.14 -9.19
N ALA A 84 19.56 -20.10 -8.49
CA ALA A 84 20.66 -20.88 -9.04
C ALA A 84 20.23 -21.64 -10.30
N ALA A 85 19.03 -22.22 -10.29
CA ALA A 85 18.47 -22.93 -11.43
C ALA A 85 18.33 -22.02 -12.67
N LEU A 86 17.79 -20.81 -12.50
CA LEU A 86 17.65 -19.84 -13.58
C LEU A 86 19.01 -19.34 -14.08
N SER A 87 19.95 -19.08 -13.18
CA SER A 87 21.34 -18.75 -13.52
C SER A 87 22.11 -19.94 -14.13
N MET A 88 21.56 -21.14 -14.23
CA MET A 88 22.18 -22.25 -14.97
C MET A 88 21.55 -22.48 -16.35
N GLN A 89 20.32 -21.98 -16.57
CA GLN A 89 19.67 -22.09 -17.88
C GLN A 89 20.48 -21.33 -18.94
N GLY A 90 20.89 -22.05 -20.00
CA GLY A 90 21.71 -21.50 -21.08
C GLY A 90 23.21 -21.41 -20.82
N HIS A 91 23.71 -21.89 -19.67
CA HIS A 91 25.15 -21.98 -19.41
C HIS A 91 25.72 -23.30 -19.96
N GLU A 92 26.84 -23.25 -20.70
CA GLU A 92 27.49 -24.46 -21.22
C GLU A 92 28.32 -25.20 -20.14
N ASP A 93 28.91 -24.45 -19.20
CA ASP A 93 29.72 -25.00 -18.10
C ASP A 93 29.00 -24.88 -16.75
N ILE A 94 28.02 -25.75 -16.53
CA ILE A 94 27.26 -25.80 -15.27
C ILE A 94 28.14 -26.16 -14.07
N PRO A 95 29.06 -27.14 -14.14
CA PRO A 95 29.94 -27.47 -13.02
C PRO A 95 30.86 -26.31 -12.60
N GLY A 96 31.40 -25.55 -13.56
CA GLY A 96 32.21 -24.36 -13.29
C GLY A 96 31.42 -23.25 -12.59
N PHE A 97 30.15 -23.05 -12.99
CA PHE A 97 29.24 -22.12 -12.32
C PHE A 97 28.97 -22.53 -10.86
N ILE A 98 28.65 -23.81 -10.62
CA ILE A 98 28.44 -24.34 -9.27
C ILE A 98 29.72 -24.23 -8.44
N ALA A 99 30.90 -24.38 -9.05
CA ALA A 99 32.17 -24.19 -8.34
C ALA A 99 32.35 -22.73 -7.90
N ALA A 100 32.09 -21.76 -8.78
CA ALA A 100 32.20 -20.31 -8.55
C ALA A 100 31.19 -19.75 -7.52
N PHE A 101 30.16 -20.53 -7.21
CA PHE A 101 29.06 -20.21 -6.29
C PHE A 101 29.48 -20.12 -4.80
N THR A 102 30.49 -19.33 -4.42
CA THR A 102 31.05 -19.32 -3.05
C THR A 102 30.72 -18.02 -2.30
N GLY A 103 30.09 -18.12 -1.12
CA GLY A 103 29.77 -16.96 -0.27
C GLY A 103 28.74 -17.28 0.82
N SER A 104 28.38 -16.30 1.67
CA SER A 104 27.22 -16.44 2.57
C SER A 104 25.91 -16.25 1.79
N GLN A 105 24.78 -16.77 2.30
CA GLN A 105 23.45 -16.72 1.65
C GLN A 105 23.07 -15.34 1.08
N HIS A 106 23.38 -14.24 1.77
CA HIS A 106 23.08 -12.89 1.29
C HIS A 106 23.90 -12.46 0.05
N TYR A 107 25.22 -12.69 0.06
CA TYR A 107 26.09 -12.41 -1.11
C TYR A 107 25.83 -13.35 -2.29
N ILE A 108 25.38 -14.58 -1.98
CA ILE A 108 24.97 -15.56 -2.99
C ILE A 108 23.74 -15.06 -3.77
N LEU A 109 22.78 -14.45 -3.08
CA LEU A 109 21.57 -13.90 -3.71
C LEU A 109 21.88 -12.76 -4.66
N ASP A 110 22.64 -11.77 -4.20
CA ASP A 110 22.99 -10.60 -5.01
C ASP A 110 23.73 -11.04 -6.27
N TYR A 111 24.66 -12.00 -6.13
CA TYR A 111 25.37 -12.60 -7.25
C TYR A 111 24.42 -13.31 -8.24
N LEU A 112 23.52 -14.17 -7.75
CA LEU A 112 22.60 -14.90 -8.62
C LEU A 112 21.63 -13.98 -9.36
N VAL A 113 21.10 -12.98 -8.66
CA VAL A 113 20.20 -12.01 -9.29
C VAL A 113 20.96 -11.17 -10.33
N GLU A 114 22.20 -10.79 -10.03
CA GLU A 114 23.07 -10.10 -11.00
C GLU A 114 23.34 -10.97 -12.23
N GLU A 115 23.63 -12.26 -12.07
CA GLU A 115 23.80 -13.21 -13.18
C GLU A 115 22.52 -13.37 -14.02
N VAL A 116 21.35 -13.48 -13.38
CA VAL A 116 20.06 -13.57 -14.09
C VAL A 116 19.82 -12.31 -14.94
N LEU A 117 20.11 -11.13 -14.37
CA LEU A 117 19.96 -9.85 -15.06
C LEU A 117 20.97 -9.72 -16.22
N GLN A 118 22.26 -9.98 -15.98
CA GLN A 118 23.32 -9.82 -16.98
C GLN A 118 23.14 -10.71 -18.22
N ARG A 119 22.40 -11.82 -18.09
CA ARG A 119 22.08 -12.70 -19.23
C ARG A 119 20.91 -12.23 -20.08
N GLN A 120 20.11 -11.29 -19.58
CA GLN A 120 19.05 -10.72 -20.39
C GLN A 120 19.63 -9.78 -21.45
N PRO A 121 18.97 -9.64 -22.62
CA PRO A 121 19.29 -8.57 -23.56
C PRO A 121 19.26 -7.20 -22.87
N GLU A 122 20.10 -6.26 -23.32
CA GLU A 122 20.20 -4.92 -22.71
C GLU A 122 18.83 -4.21 -22.61
N SER A 123 17.97 -4.42 -23.60
CA SER A 123 16.60 -3.92 -23.63
C SER A 123 15.71 -4.47 -22.51
N ILE A 124 15.82 -5.76 -22.20
CA ILE A 124 15.09 -6.40 -21.09
C ILE A 124 15.68 -5.99 -19.73
N GLN A 125 17.00 -5.83 -19.64
CA GLN A 125 17.63 -5.31 -18.42
C GLN A 125 17.12 -3.90 -18.10
N ALA A 126 17.09 -3.02 -19.10
CA ALA A 126 16.55 -1.66 -18.95
C ALA A 126 15.08 -1.67 -18.53
N PHE A 127 14.27 -2.56 -19.12
CA PHE A 127 12.86 -2.75 -18.77
C PHE A 127 12.70 -3.15 -17.29
N LEU A 128 13.38 -4.21 -16.86
CA LEU A 128 13.33 -4.74 -15.49
C LEU A 128 13.76 -3.68 -14.48
N LEU A 129 14.87 -2.99 -14.75
CA LEU A 129 15.38 -1.94 -13.88
C LEU A 129 14.39 -0.79 -13.75
N ARG A 130 13.92 -0.21 -14.87
CA ARG A 130 13.03 0.96 -14.83
C ARG A 130 11.67 0.66 -14.18
N THR A 131 11.10 -0.50 -14.47
CA THR A 131 9.77 -0.89 -13.93
C THR A 131 9.85 -1.38 -12.47
N SER A 132 11.05 -1.59 -11.92
CA SER A 132 11.24 -2.04 -10.54
C SER A 132 10.68 -1.08 -9.48
N ILE A 133 10.46 0.19 -9.83
CA ILE A 133 9.87 1.19 -8.91
C ILE A 133 8.39 0.94 -8.59
N LEU A 134 7.74 0.07 -9.38
CA LEU A 134 6.32 -0.25 -9.28
C LEU A 134 6.13 -1.49 -8.38
N ASP A 135 5.23 -1.40 -7.40
CA ASP A 135 4.89 -2.56 -6.54
C ASP A 135 4.00 -3.57 -7.25
N ARG A 136 3.13 -3.06 -8.12
CA ARG A 136 2.32 -3.82 -9.08
C ARG A 136 2.33 -3.07 -10.41
N MET A 137 2.25 -3.80 -11.51
CA MET A 137 2.39 -3.24 -12.84
C MET A 137 1.43 -3.88 -13.82
N THR A 138 0.98 -3.09 -14.79
CA THR A 138 0.25 -3.52 -15.98
C THR A 138 1.07 -3.12 -17.21
N ALA A 139 0.79 -3.72 -18.37
CA ALA A 139 1.49 -3.33 -19.60
C ALA A 139 1.38 -1.82 -19.91
N PRO A 140 0.19 -1.17 -19.82
CA PRO A 140 0.07 0.28 -20.06
C PRO A 140 0.88 1.14 -19.10
N LEU A 141 0.98 0.75 -17.82
CA LEU A 141 1.81 1.47 -16.84
C LEU A 141 3.31 1.27 -17.14
N CYS A 142 3.72 0.06 -17.50
CA CYS A 142 5.10 -0.20 -17.91
C CYS A 142 5.50 0.62 -19.14
N ASP A 143 4.60 0.75 -20.12
CA ASP A 143 4.82 1.60 -21.30
C ASP A 143 5.05 3.06 -20.91
N GLU A 144 4.26 3.58 -19.97
CA GLU A 144 4.47 4.92 -19.43
C GLU A 144 5.87 5.02 -18.81
N ILE A 145 6.23 4.18 -17.84
CA ILE A 145 7.50 4.33 -17.12
C ILE A 145 8.73 4.19 -18.03
N VAL A 146 8.70 3.23 -18.95
CA VAL A 146 9.83 3.00 -19.86
C VAL A 146 9.92 4.11 -20.92
N GLY A 147 8.79 4.74 -21.27
CA GLY A 147 8.68 5.86 -22.22
C GLY A 147 8.84 5.47 -23.70
N GLU A 148 8.63 6.43 -24.61
CA GLU A 148 8.85 6.27 -26.07
C GLU A 148 10.33 6.13 -26.47
N ILE A 149 11.26 6.06 -25.52
CA ILE A 149 12.70 6.16 -25.78
C ILE A 149 13.26 4.81 -26.24
N GLY A 150 13.49 4.71 -27.55
CA GLY A 150 14.61 3.98 -28.14
C GLY A 150 14.25 2.70 -28.88
N ASP A 151 15.10 2.33 -29.83
CA ASP A 151 15.08 1.11 -30.65
C ASP A 151 14.95 -0.23 -29.89
N TRP A 152 14.76 -0.23 -28.57
CA TRP A 152 14.59 -1.42 -27.72
C TRP A 152 13.35 -2.23 -28.10
N LYS A 153 12.25 -1.57 -28.50
CA LYS A 153 11.03 -2.23 -29.05
C LYS A 153 11.32 -2.90 -30.39
N SER A 154 12.19 -2.33 -31.22
CA SER A 154 12.57 -2.87 -32.54
C SER A 154 13.43 -4.14 -32.41
N GLU A 155 14.34 -4.18 -31.44
CA GLU A 155 15.20 -5.34 -31.16
C GLU A 155 14.42 -6.53 -30.59
N ILE A 156 13.48 -6.27 -29.68
CA ILE A 156 12.63 -7.30 -29.07
C ILE A 156 11.52 -7.76 -30.02
N GLY A 157 10.87 -6.84 -30.74
CA GLY A 157 9.78 -7.14 -31.69
C GLY A 157 10.21 -8.04 -32.85
N SER A 158 11.51 -8.05 -33.19
CA SER A 158 12.06 -8.98 -34.18
C SER A 158 12.06 -10.45 -33.72
N ARG A 159 12.00 -10.70 -32.41
CA ARG A 159 12.01 -12.04 -31.78
C ARG A 159 10.64 -12.49 -31.28
N ILE A 160 9.74 -11.55 -31.01
CA ILE A 160 8.39 -11.82 -30.52
C ILE A 160 7.41 -11.61 -31.68
N GLN A 161 6.93 -12.70 -32.28
CA GLN A 161 5.88 -12.64 -33.30
C GLN A 161 4.53 -12.29 -32.64
N SER A 162 4.21 -11.00 -32.46
CA SER A 162 2.86 -10.58 -32.08
C SER A 162 2.54 -9.14 -32.51
N PRO A 163 1.31 -8.80 -32.95
CA PRO A 163 0.99 -7.49 -33.50
C PRO A 163 0.40 -6.53 -32.46
N ALA A 164 0.71 -5.23 -32.59
CA ALA A 164 0.17 -4.04 -31.91
C ALA A 164 0.88 -3.61 -30.60
N SER A 165 1.08 -2.30 -30.45
CA SER A 165 1.96 -1.65 -29.46
C SER A 165 1.65 -1.93 -27.99
N THR A 166 0.41 -2.31 -27.65
CA THR A 166 0.03 -2.78 -26.30
C THR A 166 0.37 -4.26 -26.08
N LEU A 167 0.46 -5.04 -27.16
CA LEU A 167 0.88 -6.44 -27.12
C LEU A 167 2.40 -6.60 -26.96
N GLU A 168 3.24 -5.60 -27.26
CA GLU A 168 4.70 -5.73 -27.09
C GLU A 168 5.11 -5.78 -25.61
N THR A 169 4.65 -4.83 -24.80
CA THR A 169 4.97 -4.81 -23.36
C THR A 169 4.26 -5.92 -22.60
N GLN A 170 3.02 -6.24 -22.99
CA GLN A 170 2.32 -7.41 -22.47
C GLN A 170 3.08 -8.71 -22.80
N ALA A 171 3.56 -8.88 -24.03
CA ALA A 171 4.35 -10.06 -24.41
C ALA A 171 5.69 -10.15 -23.67
N ILE A 172 6.28 -9.01 -23.27
CA ILE A 172 7.45 -9.01 -22.39
C ILE A 172 7.09 -9.53 -21.00
N LEU A 173 6.00 -9.03 -20.39
CA LEU A 173 5.55 -9.51 -19.08
C LEU A 173 5.22 -11.01 -19.12
N GLU A 174 4.56 -11.47 -20.18
CA GLU A 174 4.30 -12.89 -20.43
C GLU A 174 5.61 -13.67 -20.62
N TYR A 175 6.56 -13.17 -21.41
CA TYR A 175 7.87 -13.79 -21.57
C TYR A 175 8.60 -13.91 -20.23
N LEU A 176 8.66 -12.84 -19.44
CA LEU A 176 9.30 -12.82 -18.12
C LEU A 176 8.65 -13.82 -17.17
N GLN A 177 7.31 -13.93 -17.20
CA GLN A 177 6.56 -14.94 -16.45
C GLN A 177 6.92 -16.36 -16.92
N HIS A 178 6.88 -16.65 -18.23
CA HIS A 178 7.16 -17.98 -18.78
C HIS A 178 8.63 -18.40 -18.59
N ALA A 179 9.55 -17.44 -18.66
CA ALA A 179 10.97 -17.61 -18.38
C ALA A 179 11.28 -17.69 -16.87
N ASN A 180 10.25 -17.62 -16.00
CA ASN A 180 10.37 -17.66 -14.55
C ASN A 180 11.29 -16.57 -13.97
N LEU A 181 11.37 -15.40 -14.61
CA LEU A 181 12.20 -14.25 -14.20
C LEU A 181 11.56 -13.44 -13.07
N PHE A 182 11.03 -14.15 -12.07
CA PHE A 182 10.46 -13.57 -10.84
C PHE A 182 9.33 -12.57 -11.05
N VAL A 183 8.63 -12.66 -12.18
CA VAL A 183 7.39 -11.94 -12.46
C VAL A 183 6.21 -12.85 -12.12
N ILE A 184 5.32 -12.36 -11.25
CA ILE A 184 4.20 -13.11 -10.69
C ILE A 184 2.90 -12.43 -11.13
N PRO A 185 1.98 -13.14 -11.84
CA PRO A 185 0.66 -12.61 -12.14
C PRO A 185 -0.17 -12.48 -10.85
N LEU A 186 -0.96 -11.42 -10.75
CA LEU A 186 -1.83 -11.10 -9.61
C LEU A 186 -3.30 -11.39 -9.88
N ASP A 187 -3.66 -11.66 -11.12
CA ASP A 187 -5.01 -12.00 -11.55
C ASP A 187 -5.00 -13.13 -12.59
N ASP A 188 -6.17 -13.72 -12.82
CA ASP A 188 -6.35 -14.81 -13.78
C ASP A 188 -6.32 -14.32 -15.24
N ARG A 189 -6.39 -13.00 -15.47
CA ARG A 189 -6.41 -12.39 -16.80
C ARG A 189 -5.01 -12.07 -17.33
N GLY A 190 -4.00 -12.10 -16.47
CA GLY A 190 -2.65 -11.65 -16.78
C GLY A 190 -2.60 -10.13 -17.01
N GLU A 191 -3.42 -9.34 -16.35
CA GLU A 191 -3.39 -7.88 -16.49
C GLU A 191 -2.40 -7.26 -15.49
N TRP A 192 -2.45 -7.71 -14.24
CA TRP A 192 -1.58 -7.26 -13.17
C TRP A 192 -0.45 -8.23 -12.88
N TYR A 193 0.74 -7.68 -12.71
CA TYR A 193 1.96 -8.38 -12.38
C TYR A 193 2.65 -7.73 -11.19
N ARG A 194 3.49 -8.49 -10.49
CA ARG A 194 4.48 -7.94 -9.57
C ARG A 194 5.80 -8.69 -9.67
N TYR A 195 6.88 -8.03 -9.30
CA TYR A 195 8.13 -8.72 -9.06
C TYR A 195 8.08 -9.49 -7.73
N HIS A 196 8.89 -10.54 -7.63
CA HIS A 196 9.27 -11.10 -6.35
C HIS A 196 10.04 -10.05 -5.55
N HIS A 197 9.71 -9.85 -4.28
CA HIS A 197 10.25 -8.77 -3.44
C HIS A 197 11.78 -8.67 -3.45
N LEU A 198 12.51 -9.79 -3.27
CA LEU A 198 13.97 -9.79 -3.31
C LEU A 198 14.53 -9.32 -4.67
N PHE A 199 13.85 -9.70 -5.76
CA PHE A 199 14.26 -9.29 -7.10
C PHE A 199 13.99 -7.80 -7.31
N ALA A 200 12.83 -7.31 -6.88
CA ALA A 200 12.47 -5.90 -6.92
C ALA A 200 13.49 -5.05 -6.14
N ASP A 201 13.85 -5.45 -4.92
CA ASP A 201 14.78 -4.72 -4.06
C ASP A 201 16.18 -4.63 -4.69
N PHE A 202 16.67 -5.75 -5.27
CA PHE A 202 17.93 -5.74 -6.03
C PHE A 202 17.86 -4.78 -7.23
N LEU A 203 16.80 -4.88 -8.05
CA LEU A 203 16.64 -4.04 -9.24
C LEU A 203 16.55 -2.55 -8.87
N ARG A 204 15.84 -2.21 -7.79
CA ARG A 204 15.75 -0.83 -7.27
C ARG A 204 17.11 -0.31 -6.83
N ALA A 205 17.88 -1.11 -6.09
CA ALA A 205 19.23 -0.73 -5.66
C ALA A 205 20.16 -0.51 -6.86
N ARG A 206 20.09 -1.39 -7.87
CA ARG A 206 20.89 -1.26 -9.10
C ARG A 206 20.46 -0.06 -9.93
N LEU A 207 19.16 0.18 -10.07
CA LEU A 207 18.63 1.35 -10.77
C LEU A 207 19.12 2.63 -10.09
N TYR A 208 19.01 2.73 -8.76
CA TYR A 208 19.49 3.89 -8.00
C TYR A 208 20.99 4.16 -8.24
N GLN A 209 21.82 3.12 -8.28
CA GLN A 209 23.24 3.26 -8.61
C GLN A 209 23.50 3.74 -10.05
N GLN A 210 22.63 3.37 -11.00
CA GLN A 210 22.81 3.67 -12.42
C GLN A 210 22.36 5.08 -12.81
N ILE A 211 21.17 5.49 -12.37
CA ILE A 211 20.55 6.77 -12.79
C ILE A 211 20.61 7.84 -11.70
N GLY A 212 20.93 7.47 -10.45
CA GLY A 212 20.98 8.39 -9.33
C GLY A 212 19.60 8.84 -8.82
N ALA A 213 19.61 9.66 -7.77
CA ALA A 213 18.39 10.05 -7.06
C ALA A 213 17.43 10.93 -7.91
N GLN A 214 17.97 11.87 -8.69
CA GLN A 214 17.15 12.85 -9.43
C GLN A 214 16.34 12.18 -10.56
N ASP A 215 16.95 11.30 -11.35
CA ASP A 215 16.26 10.59 -12.42
C ASP A 215 15.27 9.56 -11.85
N LEU A 216 15.61 8.94 -10.70
CA LEU A 216 14.69 8.05 -10.00
C LEU A 216 13.44 8.80 -9.53
N ALA A 217 13.59 9.98 -8.93
CA ALA A 217 12.48 10.83 -8.52
C ALA A 217 11.62 11.25 -9.73
N SER A 218 12.24 11.53 -10.88
CA SER A 218 11.51 11.81 -12.13
C SER A 218 10.65 10.62 -12.58
N LEU A 219 11.18 9.39 -12.55
CA LEU A 219 10.42 8.19 -12.90
C LEU A 219 9.25 7.95 -11.93
N ARG A 220 9.45 8.17 -10.63
CA ARG A 220 8.39 8.04 -9.62
C ARG A 220 7.28 9.07 -9.79
N ARG A 221 7.61 10.32 -10.11
CA ARG A 221 6.60 11.34 -10.44
C ARG A 221 5.72 10.95 -11.62
N ARG A 222 6.31 10.37 -12.67
CA ARG A 222 5.54 9.84 -13.82
C ARG A 222 4.61 8.69 -13.42
N ALA A 223 5.08 7.81 -12.53
CA ALA A 223 4.24 6.75 -11.97
C ALA A 223 3.07 7.33 -11.15
N SER A 224 3.35 8.33 -10.31
CA SER A 224 2.36 9.05 -9.53
C SER A 224 1.26 9.64 -10.43
N GLU A 225 1.65 10.40 -11.46
CA GLU A 225 0.72 11.00 -12.42
C GLU A 225 -0.14 9.95 -13.14
N TRP A 226 0.47 8.84 -13.58
CA TRP A 226 -0.26 7.76 -14.21
C TRP A 226 -1.29 7.15 -13.26
N TYR A 227 -0.89 6.87 -12.01
CA TYR A 227 -1.80 6.31 -11.01
C TYR A 227 -2.97 7.25 -10.71
N ALA A 228 -2.71 8.55 -10.56
CA ALA A 228 -3.74 9.56 -10.32
C ALA A 228 -4.76 9.61 -11.48
N GLN A 229 -4.29 9.62 -12.73
CA GLN A 229 -5.16 9.61 -13.92
C GLN A 229 -6.05 8.36 -14.03
N HIS A 230 -5.64 7.25 -13.42
CA HIS A 230 -6.38 5.99 -13.42
C HIS A 230 -7.18 5.78 -12.12
N GLY A 231 -7.25 6.77 -11.24
CA GLY A 231 -8.00 6.72 -9.98
C GLY A 231 -7.36 5.86 -8.88
N LEU A 232 -6.10 5.48 -9.04
CA LEU A 232 -5.31 4.70 -8.08
C LEU A 232 -4.56 5.63 -7.13
N MET A 233 -5.32 6.41 -6.35
CA MET A 233 -4.78 7.56 -5.62
C MET A 233 -3.82 7.19 -4.50
N ALA A 234 -4.03 6.06 -3.82
CA ALA A 234 -3.11 5.59 -2.78
C ALA A 234 -1.71 5.33 -3.36
N GLU A 235 -1.64 4.61 -4.49
CA GLU A 235 -0.39 4.35 -5.19
C GLU A 235 0.23 5.63 -5.77
N ALA A 236 -0.59 6.59 -6.19
CA ALA A 236 -0.12 7.89 -6.65
C ALA A 236 0.60 8.65 -5.52
N ILE A 237 -0.04 8.75 -4.35
CA ILE A 237 0.51 9.40 -3.16
C ILE A 237 1.81 8.71 -2.73
N ASP A 238 1.84 7.38 -2.66
CA ASP A 238 3.03 6.63 -2.26
C ASP A 238 4.21 6.88 -3.22
N GLN A 239 3.97 6.99 -4.52
CA GLN A 239 5.01 7.31 -5.50
C GLN A 239 5.47 8.77 -5.41
N ALA A 240 4.57 9.73 -5.17
CA ALA A 240 4.92 11.14 -4.98
C ALA A 240 5.78 11.33 -3.72
N LEU A 241 5.39 10.70 -2.61
CA LEU A 241 6.16 10.67 -1.36
C LEU A 241 7.54 10.05 -1.57
N ALA A 242 7.61 8.90 -2.26
CA ALA A 242 8.88 8.24 -2.57
C ALA A 242 9.75 9.00 -3.58
N ALA A 243 9.17 9.95 -4.33
CA ALA A 243 9.89 10.87 -5.21
C ALA A 243 10.38 12.14 -4.49
N GLU A 244 10.02 12.32 -3.21
CA GLU A 244 10.17 13.57 -2.46
C GLU A 244 9.46 14.77 -3.15
N ASP A 245 8.44 14.50 -3.97
CA ASP A 245 7.56 15.52 -4.54
C ASP A 245 6.41 15.80 -3.58
N PHE A 246 6.76 16.45 -2.47
CA PHE A 246 5.84 16.65 -1.35
C PHE A 246 4.67 17.58 -1.67
N GLU A 247 4.85 18.52 -2.61
CA GLU A 247 3.75 19.38 -3.08
C GLU A 247 2.73 18.57 -3.87
N GLN A 248 3.17 17.73 -4.81
CA GLN A 248 2.26 16.83 -5.52
C GLN A 248 1.58 15.85 -4.57
N ALA A 249 2.31 15.30 -3.61
CA ALA A 249 1.72 14.41 -2.60
C ALA A 249 0.65 15.12 -1.77
N ALA A 250 0.90 16.37 -1.35
CA ALA A 250 -0.06 17.19 -0.64
C ALA A 250 -1.35 17.41 -1.45
N ASP A 251 -1.22 17.83 -2.71
CA ASP A 251 -2.36 18.05 -3.61
C ASP A 251 -3.21 16.77 -3.78
N LEU A 252 -2.56 15.62 -3.99
CA LEU A 252 -3.23 14.33 -4.14
C LEU A 252 -3.94 13.88 -2.85
N ILE A 253 -3.32 14.11 -1.67
CA ILE A 253 -3.94 13.80 -0.39
C ILE A 253 -5.18 14.67 -0.19
N GLU A 254 -5.12 15.97 -0.49
CA GLU A 254 -6.28 16.87 -0.38
C GLU A 254 -7.44 16.46 -1.30
N GLU A 255 -7.16 15.90 -2.47
CA GLU A 255 -8.18 15.39 -3.39
C GLU A 255 -8.96 14.19 -2.81
N VAL A 256 -8.29 13.33 -2.05
CA VAL A 256 -8.90 12.09 -1.53
C VAL A 256 -9.27 12.12 -0.06
N VAL A 257 -8.95 13.19 0.66
CA VAL A 257 -9.05 13.24 2.12
C VAL A 257 -10.47 12.97 2.62
N GLU A 258 -11.48 13.58 2.01
CA GLU A 258 -12.88 13.39 2.39
C GLU A 258 -13.35 11.96 2.14
N ALA A 259 -13.01 11.39 0.98
CA ALA A 259 -13.37 10.02 0.63
C ALA A 259 -12.69 8.99 1.55
N THR A 260 -11.43 9.24 1.91
CA THR A 260 -10.65 8.41 2.84
C THR A 260 -11.25 8.47 4.25
N MET A 261 -11.66 9.66 4.68
CA MET A 261 -12.38 9.85 5.94
C MET A 261 -13.75 9.17 5.96
N MET A 262 -14.52 9.25 4.87
CA MET A 262 -15.79 8.53 4.73
C MET A 262 -15.63 7.01 4.88
N ARG A 263 -14.50 6.44 4.42
CA ARG A 263 -14.17 5.02 4.58
C ARG A 263 -13.56 4.69 5.96
N SER A 264 -13.39 5.68 6.83
CA SER A 264 -12.76 5.55 8.15
C SER A 264 -11.31 5.03 8.10
N GLU A 265 -10.60 5.31 7.02
CA GLU A 265 -9.19 4.94 6.79
C GLU A 265 -8.23 5.95 7.47
N ILE A 266 -8.51 6.28 8.73
CA ILE A 266 -7.85 7.36 9.47
C ILE A 266 -6.35 7.11 9.64
N ALA A 267 -5.96 5.86 9.87
CA ALA A 267 -4.55 5.48 10.00
C ALA A 267 -3.77 5.68 8.69
N THR A 268 -4.40 5.43 7.54
CA THR A 268 -3.80 5.65 6.22
C THR A 268 -3.58 7.15 5.98
N LEU A 269 -4.61 7.96 6.22
CA LEU A 269 -4.48 9.43 6.14
C LEU A 269 -3.39 9.96 7.07
N GLY A 270 -3.38 9.51 8.33
CA GLY A 270 -2.35 9.88 9.30
C GLY A 270 -0.96 9.54 8.78
N SER A 271 -0.75 8.33 8.27
CA SER A 271 0.55 7.90 7.73
C SER A 271 1.01 8.71 6.51
N TRP A 272 0.09 9.13 5.64
CA TRP A 272 0.42 9.98 4.49
C TRP A 272 0.83 11.38 4.93
N VAL A 273 0.07 12.00 5.85
CA VAL A 273 0.40 13.34 6.34
C VAL A 273 1.70 13.34 7.16
N GLU A 274 1.94 12.31 7.97
CA GLU A 274 3.17 12.16 8.76
C GLU A 274 4.42 11.93 7.88
N ALA A 275 4.24 11.45 6.64
CA ALA A 275 5.33 11.29 5.67
C ALA A 275 5.72 12.61 4.99
N LEU A 276 4.88 13.65 5.07
CA LEU A 276 5.17 14.97 4.53
C LEU A 276 6.06 15.78 5.50
N PRO A 277 6.97 16.62 4.98
CA PRO A 277 7.62 17.65 5.78
C PRO A 277 6.60 18.59 6.42
N ASP A 278 6.82 18.93 7.70
CA ASP A 278 5.87 19.71 8.48
C ASP A 278 5.66 21.14 7.94
N ASP A 279 6.65 21.70 7.24
CA ASP A 279 6.51 22.98 6.54
C ASP A 279 5.54 22.92 5.35
N ILE A 280 5.51 21.79 4.62
CA ILE A 280 4.53 21.55 3.55
C ILE A 280 3.14 21.40 4.16
N VAL A 281 2.99 20.59 5.22
CA VAL A 281 1.69 20.42 5.89
C VAL A 281 1.13 21.77 6.35
N ARG A 282 1.97 22.63 6.94
CA ARG A 282 1.55 23.98 7.39
C ARG A 282 1.21 24.93 6.25
N ALA A 283 1.80 24.74 5.07
CA ALA A 283 1.49 25.54 3.88
C ALA A 283 0.12 25.20 3.26
N HIS A 284 -0.45 24.04 3.62
CA HIS A 284 -1.70 23.50 3.09
C HIS A 284 -2.78 23.46 4.20
N PRO A 285 -3.68 24.47 4.26
CA PRO A 285 -4.66 24.58 5.36
C PRO A 285 -5.59 23.39 5.50
N ARG A 286 -6.06 22.80 4.38
CA ARG A 286 -6.95 21.62 4.43
C ARG A 286 -6.20 20.44 5.07
N LEU A 287 -4.94 20.19 4.68
CA LEU A 287 -4.14 19.15 5.33
C LEU A 287 -3.99 19.36 6.84
N CYS A 288 -3.75 20.60 7.31
CA CYS A 288 -3.72 20.90 8.74
C CYS A 288 -5.02 20.52 9.46
N VAL A 289 -6.16 20.85 8.86
CA VAL A 289 -7.49 20.54 9.38
C VAL A 289 -7.71 19.03 9.47
N TYR A 290 -7.47 18.29 8.38
CA TYR A 290 -7.70 16.85 8.36
C TYR A 290 -6.67 16.07 9.20
N HIS A 291 -5.46 16.60 9.36
CA HIS A 291 -4.49 16.08 10.31
C HIS A 291 -4.95 16.26 11.76
N ALA A 292 -5.48 17.43 12.13
CA ALA A 292 -6.07 17.66 13.45
C ALA A 292 -7.15 16.62 13.77
N TRP A 293 -7.97 16.29 12.76
CA TRP A 293 -9.00 15.29 12.90
C TRP A 293 -8.45 13.87 13.04
N ALA A 294 -7.44 13.49 12.25
CA ALA A 294 -6.78 12.20 12.38
C ALA A 294 -6.12 12.03 13.76
N LEU A 295 -5.50 13.08 14.29
CA LEU A 295 -4.93 13.11 15.64
C LEU A 295 -6.01 12.88 16.72
N LEU A 296 -7.13 13.60 16.61
CA LEU A 296 -8.26 13.49 17.54
C LEU A 296 -8.82 12.06 17.58
N LEU A 297 -9.09 11.46 16.42
CA LEU A 297 -9.65 10.11 16.34
C LEU A 297 -8.65 9.01 16.72
N SER A 298 -7.35 9.28 16.56
CA SER A 298 -6.28 8.38 17.00
C SER A 298 -5.97 8.49 18.51
N GLY A 299 -6.70 9.35 19.24
CA GLY A 299 -6.57 9.49 20.68
C GLY A 299 -5.37 10.31 21.15
N HIS A 300 -4.81 11.16 20.27
CA HIS A 300 -3.79 12.13 20.68
C HIS A 300 -4.39 13.23 21.57
N PRO A 301 -3.56 13.97 22.34
CA PRO A 301 -4.04 15.08 23.16
C PRO A 301 -4.81 16.12 22.34
N LEU A 302 -5.92 16.62 22.89
CA LEU A 302 -6.79 17.60 22.22
C LEU A 302 -6.04 18.88 21.87
N GLU A 303 -5.04 19.25 22.68
CA GLU A 303 -4.20 20.42 22.47
C GLU A 303 -3.36 20.31 21.18
N THR A 304 -2.98 19.10 20.77
CA THR A 304 -2.25 18.86 19.53
C THR A 304 -3.16 19.04 18.32
N ALA A 305 -4.39 18.53 18.38
CA ALA A 305 -5.39 18.78 17.34
C ALA A 305 -5.72 20.28 17.23
N GLU A 306 -5.93 20.97 18.35
CA GLU A 306 -6.21 22.42 18.36
C GLU A 306 -5.03 23.26 17.86
N ALA A 307 -3.78 22.83 18.08
CA ALA A 307 -2.62 23.49 17.50
C ALA A 307 -2.62 23.41 15.97
N ARG A 308 -2.92 22.24 15.40
CA ARG A 308 -3.04 22.06 13.94
C ARG A 308 -4.19 22.88 13.35
N LEU A 309 -5.34 22.98 14.03
CA LEU A 309 -6.44 23.84 13.58
C LEU A 309 -6.06 25.33 13.55
N ARG A 310 -5.30 25.81 14.54
CA ARG A 310 -4.79 27.20 14.54
C ARG A 310 -3.81 27.46 13.39
N GLU A 311 -2.92 26.52 13.10
CA GLU A 311 -2.01 26.62 11.96
C GLU A 311 -2.79 26.73 10.63
N ALA A 312 -3.90 25.98 10.49
CA ALA A 312 -4.76 26.09 9.32
C ALA A 312 -5.34 27.51 9.15
N GLU A 313 -5.82 28.11 10.23
CA GLU A 313 -6.37 29.48 10.22
C GLU A 313 -5.32 30.55 9.93
N GLU A 314 -4.10 30.38 10.44
CA GLU A 314 -3.00 31.32 10.21
C GLU A 314 -2.58 31.34 8.74
N THR A 315 -2.62 30.18 8.07
CA THR A 315 -2.25 30.04 6.66
C THR A 315 -3.42 30.32 5.69
N ASP A 316 -4.68 30.08 6.09
CA ASP A 316 -5.86 30.29 5.24
C ASP A 316 -6.26 31.76 5.11
N THR A 317 -5.62 32.46 4.18
CA THR A 317 -5.91 33.86 3.86
C THR A 317 -7.29 34.09 3.22
N THR A 318 -7.93 33.03 2.74
CA THR A 318 -9.19 33.11 1.97
C THR A 318 -10.43 32.72 2.78
N GLY A 319 -10.25 32.15 3.98
CA GLY A 319 -11.35 31.58 4.76
C GLY A 319 -11.94 30.32 4.13
N SER A 320 -11.18 29.62 3.29
CA SER A 320 -11.58 28.39 2.58
C SER A 320 -11.86 27.21 3.52
N VAL A 321 -11.18 27.14 4.67
CA VAL A 321 -11.33 26.04 5.64
C VAL A 321 -12.04 26.46 6.93
N ALA A 322 -12.54 27.70 7.01
CA ALA A 322 -13.18 28.23 8.22
C ALA A 322 -14.34 27.35 8.71
N GLY A 323 -15.16 26.83 7.79
CA GLY A 323 -16.25 25.91 8.13
C GLY A 323 -15.76 24.57 8.69
N GLU A 324 -14.70 24.01 8.12
CA GLU A 324 -14.10 22.74 8.56
C GLU A 324 -13.42 22.90 9.94
N VAL A 325 -12.66 23.98 10.14
CA VAL A 325 -12.05 24.33 11.43
C VAL A 325 -13.12 24.45 12.52
N THR A 326 -14.19 25.19 12.23
CA THR A 326 -15.28 25.42 13.18
C THR A 326 -16.00 24.10 13.53
N LEU A 327 -16.23 23.23 12.54
CA LEU A 327 -16.77 21.89 12.74
C LEU A 327 -15.89 21.06 13.68
N PHE A 328 -14.58 21.00 13.46
CA PHE A 328 -13.71 20.18 14.30
C PHE A 328 -13.51 20.75 15.70
N ARG A 329 -13.60 22.08 15.89
CA ARG A 329 -13.71 22.68 17.22
C ARG A 329 -15.01 22.30 17.94
N ALA A 330 -16.15 22.25 17.22
CA ALA A 330 -17.41 21.75 17.79
C ALA A 330 -17.27 20.30 18.26
N LEU A 331 -16.53 19.48 17.51
CA LEU A 331 -16.22 18.11 17.89
C LEU A 331 -15.34 18.05 19.15
N ILE A 332 -14.26 18.84 19.22
CA ILE A 332 -13.41 18.94 20.42
C ILE A 332 -14.24 19.35 21.65
N ALA A 333 -15.11 20.35 21.53
CA ALA A 333 -16.01 20.80 22.61
C ALA A 333 -16.97 19.68 23.05
N THR A 334 -17.46 18.88 22.11
CA THR A 334 -18.27 17.67 22.39
C THR A 334 -17.46 16.67 23.23
N TYR A 335 -16.23 16.36 22.85
CA TYR A 335 -15.38 15.44 23.62
C TYR A 335 -15.01 15.96 25.02
N GLN A 336 -14.98 17.28 25.21
CA GLN A 336 -14.77 17.93 26.52
C GLN A 336 -16.05 18.01 27.37
N GLY A 337 -17.21 17.65 26.80
CA GLY A 337 -18.51 17.72 27.48
C GLY A 337 -19.13 19.11 27.53
N ASP A 338 -18.60 20.08 26.78
CA ASP A 338 -19.20 21.42 26.66
C ASP A 338 -20.28 21.43 25.57
N ALA A 339 -21.46 20.92 25.92
CA ALA A 339 -22.60 20.82 25.01
C ALA A 339 -23.05 22.18 24.46
N ARG A 340 -22.88 23.27 25.24
CA ARG A 340 -23.27 24.61 24.82
C ARG A 340 -22.32 25.12 23.74
N GLN A 341 -21.01 25.09 24.01
CA GLN A 341 -20.00 25.54 23.05
C GLN A 341 -20.04 24.70 21.78
N SER A 342 -20.23 23.38 21.91
CA SER A 342 -20.40 22.48 20.77
C SER A 342 -21.59 22.89 19.89
N ALA A 343 -22.75 23.18 20.47
CA ALA A 343 -23.93 23.60 19.70
C ALA A 343 -23.73 24.96 19.01
N GLU A 344 -23.13 25.93 19.69
CA GLU A 344 -22.82 27.26 19.13
C GLU A 344 -21.88 27.13 17.91
N LEU A 345 -20.78 26.38 18.05
CA LEU A 345 -19.82 26.13 16.97
C LEU A 345 -20.40 25.29 15.83
N ALA A 346 -21.20 24.27 16.13
CA ALA A 346 -21.83 23.45 15.10
C ALA A 346 -22.83 24.28 14.26
N GLN A 347 -23.56 25.20 14.87
CA GLN A 347 -24.44 26.11 14.15
C GLN A 347 -23.66 27.06 13.23
N GLU A 348 -22.56 27.64 13.73
CA GLU A 348 -21.66 28.49 12.95
C GLU A 348 -21.04 27.71 11.77
N ALA A 349 -20.60 26.47 12.00
CA ALA A 349 -20.08 25.61 10.93
C ALA A 349 -21.11 25.34 9.82
N LEU A 350 -22.40 25.17 10.13
CA LEU A 350 -23.46 25.01 9.12
C LEU A 350 -23.65 26.25 8.24
N GLU A 351 -23.38 27.44 8.78
CA GLU A 351 -23.47 28.72 8.05
C GLU A 351 -22.25 28.93 7.15
N LEU A 352 -21.07 28.46 7.58
CA LEU A 352 -19.81 28.59 6.84
C LEU A 352 -19.61 27.50 5.77
N LEU A 353 -20.11 26.28 6.00
CA LEU A 353 -19.90 25.15 5.09
C LEU A 353 -20.76 25.24 3.82
N PRO A 354 -20.19 24.98 2.62
CA PRO A 354 -20.95 24.94 1.37
C PRO A 354 -22.14 23.96 1.42
N GLU A 355 -23.26 24.31 0.78
CA GLU A 355 -24.49 23.50 0.81
C GLU A 355 -24.32 22.10 0.19
N ASP A 356 -23.39 21.96 -0.76
CA ASP A 356 -23.04 20.73 -1.47
C ASP A 356 -22.06 19.83 -0.70
N SER A 357 -21.45 20.32 0.40
CA SER A 357 -20.57 19.55 1.29
C SER A 357 -21.37 18.59 2.19
N LEU A 358 -22.13 17.69 1.56
CA LEU A 358 -23.08 16.80 2.25
C LEU A 358 -22.41 15.96 3.33
N PHE A 359 -21.16 15.53 3.12
CA PHE A 359 -20.40 14.78 4.11
C PHE A 359 -20.18 15.59 5.39
N LEU A 360 -19.54 16.76 5.29
CA LEU A 360 -19.24 17.63 6.44
C LEU A 360 -20.53 18.12 7.12
N ARG A 361 -21.55 18.53 6.34
CA ARG A 361 -22.85 18.94 6.89
C ARG A 361 -23.56 17.81 7.63
N SER A 362 -23.39 16.55 7.20
CA SER A 362 -23.94 15.40 7.93
C SER A 362 -23.30 15.22 9.30
N LEU A 363 -21.98 15.44 9.41
CA LEU A 363 -21.25 15.36 10.68
C LEU A 363 -21.71 16.47 11.63
N VAL A 364 -21.81 17.71 11.13
CA VAL A 364 -22.25 18.86 11.92
C VAL A 364 -23.65 18.61 12.49
N ALA A 365 -24.59 18.14 11.65
CA ALA A 365 -25.95 17.82 12.08
C ALA A 365 -25.96 16.70 13.15
N GLY A 366 -25.11 15.68 13.00
CA GLY A 366 -24.97 14.63 14.00
C GLY A 366 -24.53 15.18 15.36
N PHE A 367 -23.47 15.98 15.38
CA PHE A 367 -22.94 16.58 16.62
C PHE A 367 -23.91 17.57 17.25
N LEU A 368 -24.58 18.40 16.44
CA LEU A 368 -25.59 19.32 16.93
C LEU A 368 -26.76 18.57 17.61
N GLY A 369 -27.19 17.44 17.02
CA GLY A 369 -28.20 16.57 17.61
C GLY A 369 -27.78 15.97 18.96
N VAL A 370 -26.53 15.52 19.07
CA VAL A 370 -25.95 15.01 20.34
C VAL A 370 -25.84 16.12 21.39
N SER A 371 -25.44 17.32 21.00
CA SER A 371 -25.35 18.47 21.91
C SER A 371 -26.71 18.91 22.45
N TYR A 372 -27.76 18.88 21.63
CA TYR A 372 -29.14 19.09 22.12
C TYR A 372 -29.60 18.00 23.07
N LEU A 373 -29.23 16.74 22.79
CA LEU A 373 -29.52 15.62 23.68
C LEU A 373 -28.90 15.82 25.06
N TRP A 374 -27.63 16.20 25.13
CA TRP A 374 -26.90 16.41 26.39
C TRP A 374 -27.33 17.67 27.15
N SER A 375 -27.80 18.69 26.44
CA SER A 375 -28.39 19.89 27.07
C SER A 375 -29.84 19.69 27.52
N GLY A 376 -30.46 18.56 27.17
CA GLY A 376 -31.81 18.18 27.61
C GLY A 376 -32.94 18.67 26.70
N ASP A 377 -32.64 19.30 25.56
CA ASP A 377 -33.64 19.67 24.56
C ASP A 377 -33.94 18.48 23.62
N ILE A 378 -34.69 17.51 24.16
CA ILE A 378 -35.00 16.25 23.48
C ILE A 378 -35.80 16.47 22.18
N VAL A 379 -36.62 17.51 22.11
CA VAL A 379 -37.46 17.77 20.93
C VAL A 379 -36.59 18.21 19.76
N THR A 380 -35.71 19.19 19.99
CA THR A 380 -34.78 19.67 18.97
C THR A 380 -33.77 18.58 18.62
N ALA A 381 -33.26 17.84 19.61
CA ALA A 381 -32.35 16.72 19.40
C ALA A 381 -32.90 15.68 18.42
N LYS A 382 -34.16 15.25 18.59
CA LYS A 382 -34.80 14.28 17.68
C LYS A 382 -34.88 14.79 16.25
N GLN A 383 -35.32 16.03 16.05
CA GLN A 383 -35.45 16.62 14.72
C GLN A 383 -34.08 16.73 14.03
N THR A 384 -33.06 17.17 14.76
CA THR A 384 -31.71 17.34 14.23
C THR A 384 -31.05 15.99 13.91
N LEU A 385 -31.20 14.97 14.78
CA LEU A 385 -30.66 13.64 14.54
C LEU A 385 -31.36 12.91 13.38
N ASP A 386 -32.68 13.08 13.21
CA ASP A 386 -33.41 12.54 12.06
C ASP A 386 -32.88 13.13 10.74
N GLU A 387 -32.66 14.45 10.72
CA GLU A 387 -32.08 15.13 9.57
C GLU A 387 -30.63 14.70 9.32
N ALA A 388 -29.83 14.55 10.39
CA ALA A 388 -28.47 14.05 10.30
C ALA A 388 -28.42 12.65 9.69
N ALA A 389 -29.29 11.73 10.10
CA ALA A 389 -29.40 10.39 9.53
C ALA A 389 -29.74 10.43 8.04
N ARG A 390 -30.69 11.29 7.64
CA ARG A 390 -31.11 11.45 6.24
C ARG A 390 -30.00 12.03 5.35
N ILE A 391 -29.31 13.07 5.81
CA ILE A 391 -28.18 13.67 5.08
C ILE A 391 -27.03 12.65 4.98
N SER A 392 -26.73 11.94 6.08
CA SER A 392 -25.68 10.92 6.10
C SER A 392 -25.92 9.79 5.11
N GLN A 393 -27.16 9.30 4.99
CA GLN A 393 -27.54 8.30 3.99
C GLN A 393 -27.35 8.80 2.56
N LYS A 394 -27.74 10.06 2.28
CA LYS A 394 -27.52 10.68 0.97
C LYS A 394 -26.04 10.89 0.65
N ALA A 395 -25.25 11.23 1.65
CA ALA A 395 -23.81 11.40 1.53
C ALA A 395 -23.06 10.06 1.45
N GLY A 396 -23.72 8.91 1.67
CA GLY A 396 -23.05 7.61 1.75
C GLY A 396 -22.25 7.38 3.06
N ASN A 397 -22.37 8.27 4.04
CA ASN A 397 -21.73 8.15 5.35
C ASN A 397 -22.56 7.25 6.29
N LEU A 398 -22.48 5.94 6.06
CA LEU A 398 -23.25 4.95 6.81
C LEU A 398 -22.93 4.94 8.31
N MET A 399 -21.68 5.21 8.68
CA MET A 399 -21.26 5.26 10.09
C MET A 399 -22.02 6.36 10.84
N ASN A 400 -22.03 7.59 10.31
CA ASN A 400 -22.73 8.70 10.93
C ASN A 400 -24.25 8.49 10.93
N ALA A 401 -24.80 7.86 9.89
CA ALA A 401 -26.22 7.49 9.86
C ALA A 401 -26.58 6.51 11.00
N VAL A 402 -25.74 5.49 11.24
CA VAL A 402 -25.93 4.52 12.33
C VAL A 402 -25.81 5.20 13.71
N LEU A 403 -24.84 6.08 13.90
CA LEU A 403 -24.69 6.83 15.15
C LEU A 403 -25.91 7.71 15.44
N ALA A 404 -26.38 8.47 14.45
CA ALA A 404 -27.56 9.32 14.59
C ALA A 404 -28.82 8.51 14.93
N LEU A 405 -29.05 7.39 14.24
CA LEU A 405 -30.16 6.48 14.53
C LEU A 405 -30.04 5.80 15.90
N GLY A 406 -28.82 5.48 16.33
CA GLY A 406 -28.53 4.95 17.67
C GLY A 406 -28.98 5.92 18.76
N HIS A 407 -28.56 7.18 18.66
CA HIS A 407 -28.99 8.22 19.61
C HIS A 407 -30.49 8.47 19.57
N LEU A 408 -31.12 8.43 18.39
CA LEU A 408 -32.58 8.53 18.27
C LEU A 408 -33.31 7.43 19.03
N ALA A 409 -32.78 6.21 19.02
CA ALA A 409 -33.36 5.09 19.75
C ALA A 409 -33.26 5.24 21.28
N GLU A 410 -32.26 5.97 21.79
CA GLU A 410 -32.11 6.26 23.22
C GLU A 410 -33.15 7.25 23.75
N VAL A 411 -33.69 8.11 22.87
CA VAL A 411 -34.72 9.11 23.22
C VAL A 411 -36.13 8.77 22.78
N ALA A 412 -36.31 7.70 21.99
CA ALA A 412 -37.61 7.20 21.56
C ALA A 412 -38.37 6.56 22.74
#